data_AF-A0A966W5X2-F1
#
_entry.id   AF-A0A966W5X2-F1
#
_cell.length_a   1.000
_cell.length_b   1.000
_cell.length_c   1.000
_cell.angle_alpha   90.00
_cell.angle_beta   90.00
_cell.angle_gamma   90.00
#
_symmetry.space_group_name_H-M   'P 1'
#
loop_
_entity.id
_entity.type
_entity.pdbx_description
1 polymer ?
#
loop_
_entity_poly.entity_id
_entity_poly.type
_entity_poly.pdbx_seq_one_letter_code
_entity_poly.pdbx_strand_id
1 'polypeptide(L)'
;MRWVYAGHPAQNRTVWHAPEERERTHVATVISAASQARIDAEGDGWRHPPGDAPPDQPAEIIEWARPRRSWQPVKTFTQPVRFTNPVPSLARTYVYCSVGKDPSSPFAKLALQLRDDPSWTYHQLETGHNLHYTAPDDTVAILAGIGDAQDRGA
;
A
#
# COMPACT_ATOMS: atom_id res chain seq x y z
N MET A 1 37.58 -14.43 9.27
CA MET A 1 37.86 -13.17 9.97
C MET A 1 36.56 -12.45 10.25
N ARG A 2 36.46 -11.93 11.46
CA ARG A 2 35.25 -11.53 12.19
C ARG A 2 35.02 -10.02 12.00
N TRP A 3 33.77 -9.61 11.79
CA TRP A 3 33.30 -8.27 12.14
C TRP A 3 31.94 -8.36 12.80
N VAL A 4 31.80 -7.73 13.96
CA VAL A 4 30.59 -7.60 14.78
C VAL A 4 30.35 -6.11 15.04
N TYR A 5 29.20 -5.64 14.53
CA TYR A 5 28.19 -4.66 15.01
C TYR A 5 28.53 -3.47 15.95
N ALA A 6 27.97 -2.27 15.61
CA ALA A 6 27.29 -1.34 16.53
C ALA A 6 26.48 -0.29 15.72
N GLY A 7 25.20 -0.07 16.04
CA GLY A 7 24.20 0.58 15.17
C GLY A 7 23.89 2.07 15.42
N HIS A 8 22.88 2.56 14.70
CA HIS A 8 22.09 3.73 15.09
C HIS A 8 20.62 3.59 14.62
N PRO A 9 19.62 3.76 15.50
CA PRO A 9 18.21 3.59 15.16
C PRO A 9 17.56 4.94 14.86
N ALA A 10 17.71 5.44 13.63
CA ALA A 10 16.86 6.54 13.16
C ALA A 10 16.92 6.57 11.63
N GLN A 11 15.74 6.71 11.02
CA GLN A 11 15.52 6.92 9.58
C GLN A 11 15.42 5.63 8.75
N ASN A 12 14.27 4.99 8.85
CA ASN A 12 13.74 4.10 7.80
C ASN A 12 13.35 4.98 6.58
N ARG A 13 14.34 5.51 5.85
CA ARG A 13 14.11 6.28 4.61
C ARG A 13 13.98 5.32 3.44
N THR A 14 12.75 5.10 3.00
CA THR A 14 12.49 4.65 1.62
C THR A 14 12.84 5.81 0.69
N VAL A 15 13.90 5.66 -0.09
CA VAL A 15 14.26 6.62 -1.15
C VAL A 15 13.81 6.01 -2.48
N TRP A 16 12.88 6.68 -3.16
CA TRP A 16 12.45 6.33 -4.51
C TRP A 16 13.41 7.01 -5.50
N HIS A 17 14.14 6.23 -6.29
CA HIS A 17 14.98 6.72 -7.39
C HIS A 17 14.54 6.12 -8.74
N ALA A 18 14.67 6.93 -9.78
CA ALA A 18 14.46 6.60 -11.20
C ALA A 18 15.49 5.56 -11.71
N PRO A 19 15.27 4.95 -12.90
CA PRO A 19 15.60 3.54 -13.14
C PRO A 19 16.97 3.35 -13.79
N GLU A 20 17.99 3.07 -12.98
CA GLU A 20 19.15 2.29 -13.43
C GLU A 20 19.86 1.73 -12.20
N GLU A 21 19.39 0.60 -11.67
CA GLU A 21 20.21 -0.18 -10.74
C GLU A 21 19.64 -1.60 -10.57
N ARG A 22 20.47 -2.57 -10.94
CA ARG A 22 20.22 -4.01 -10.85
C ARG A 22 20.17 -4.41 -9.36
N GLU A 23 19.26 -5.33 -9.06
CA GLU A 23 19.12 -6.03 -7.77
C GLU A 23 18.70 -5.17 -6.55
N ARG A 24 17.48 -4.61 -6.58
CA ARG A 24 16.85 -4.11 -5.35
C ARG A 24 16.12 -5.22 -4.60
N THR A 25 16.70 -5.64 -3.46
CA THR A 25 15.91 -6.25 -2.38
C THR A 25 15.13 -5.12 -1.70
N HIS A 26 13.80 -5.11 -1.84
CA HIS A 26 12.96 -4.17 -1.09
C HIS A 26 12.69 -4.78 0.27
N VAL A 27 13.34 -4.27 1.31
CA VAL A 27 13.01 -4.59 2.70
C VAL A 27 12.22 -3.41 3.25
N ALA A 28 10.89 -3.47 3.10
CA ALA A 28 10.02 -2.64 3.91
C ALA A 28 9.60 -3.52 5.09
N THR A 29 10.20 -3.33 6.26
CA THR A 29 9.58 -3.85 7.49
C THR A 29 8.36 -2.97 7.77
N VAL A 30 7.17 -3.42 7.34
CA VAL A 30 5.90 -2.67 7.45
C VAL A 30 5.15 -3.03 8.75
N ILE A 31 5.87 -3.51 9.77
CA ILE A 31 5.26 -3.81 11.08
C ILE A 31 5.66 -2.71 12.05
N SER A 32 4.70 -1.86 12.41
CA SER A 32 4.87 -0.86 13.44
C SER A 32 5.02 -1.51 14.82
N ALA A 33 5.56 -0.79 15.81
CA ALA A 33 5.63 -1.30 17.18
C ALA A 33 4.24 -1.65 17.74
N ALA A 34 3.20 -0.87 17.40
CA ALA A 34 1.81 -1.15 17.78
C ALA A 34 1.30 -2.43 17.10
N SER A 35 1.60 -2.62 15.82
CA SER A 35 1.29 -3.86 15.09
C SER A 35 1.99 -5.07 15.71
N GLN A 36 3.28 -4.92 16.10
CA GLN A 36 4.03 -5.98 16.75
C GLN A 36 3.41 -6.37 18.10
N ALA A 37 3.02 -5.40 18.93
CA ALA A 37 2.35 -5.67 20.19
C ALA A 37 1.05 -6.47 20.01
N ARG A 38 0.28 -6.19 18.95
CA ARG A 38 -0.94 -6.95 18.61
C ARG A 38 -0.65 -8.37 18.10
N ILE A 39 0.41 -8.55 17.31
CA ILE A 39 0.88 -9.88 16.88
C ILE A 39 1.25 -10.73 18.09
N ASP A 40 1.97 -10.16 19.06
CA ASP A 40 2.42 -10.88 20.24
C ASP A 40 1.26 -11.21 21.18
N ALA A 41 0.30 -10.29 21.34
CA ALA A 41 -0.83 -10.45 22.25
C ALA A 41 -1.96 -11.34 21.69
N GLU A 42 -2.27 -11.22 20.39
CA GLU A 42 -3.46 -11.83 19.79
C GLU A 42 -3.09 -12.90 18.73
N GLY A 43 -1.86 -12.87 18.23
CA GLY A 43 -1.48 -13.49 16.96
C GLY A 43 -0.47 -14.62 17.01
N ASP A 44 -0.22 -15.19 18.20
CA ASP A 44 0.72 -16.29 18.44
C ASP A 44 2.13 -16.05 17.83
N GLY A 45 2.51 -14.79 17.63
CA GLY A 45 3.79 -14.39 17.02
C GLY A 45 3.90 -14.58 15.50
N TRP A 46 2.91 -15.16 14.81
CA TRP A 46 3.02 -15.46 13.36
C TRP A 46 1.88 -14.93 12.49
N ARG A 47 0.77 -14.47 13.08
CA ARG A 47 -0.36 -13.88 12.37
C ARG A 47 -0.66 -12.47 12.89
N HIS A 48 -0.85 -11.53 11.98
CA HIS A 48 -1.30 -10.18 12.28
C HIS A 48 -2.83 -10.17 12.34
N PRO A 49 -3.44 -9.65 13.43
CA PRO A 49 -4.89 -9.53 13.53
C PRO A 49 -5.45 -8.54 12.49
N PRO A 50 -6.69 -8.71 12.04
CA PRO A 50 -7.30 -7.70 11.17
C PRO A 50 -7.32 -6.33 11.85
N GLY A 51 -7.02 -5.28 11.07
CA GLY A 51 -7.16 -3.90 11.52
C GLY A 51 -8.62 -3.50 11.71
N ASP A 52 -8.85 -2.41 12.43
CA ASP A 52 -10.19 -1.85 12.62
C ASP A 52 -10.77 -1.34 11.31
N ALA A 53 -12.10 -1.37 11.21
CA ALA A 53 -12.77 -0.76 10.08
C ALA A 53 -12.49 0.75 10.08
N PRO A 54 -12.09 1.34 8.95
CA PRO A 54 -12.00 2.78 8.85
C PRO A 54 -13.34 3.39 9.29
N PRO A 55 -13.31 4.42 10.16
CA PRO A 55 -14.52 5.03 10.70
C PRO A 55 -15.23 5.93 9.68
N ASP A 56 -14.67 6.08 8.48
CA ASP A 56 -15.18 6.89 7.37
C ASP A 56 -16.35 6.22 6.61
N GLN A 57 -16.89 5.12 7.14
CA GLN A 57 -17.93 4.31 6.52
C GLN A 57 -19.20 4.24 7.38
N PRO A 58 -20.39 4.17 6.76
CA PRO A 58 -21.63 3.89 7.48
C PRO A 58 -21.54 2.60 8.30
N ALA A 59 -22.25 2.55 9.44
CA ALA A 59 -22.22 1.39 10.33
C ALA A 59 -22.59 0.07 9.63
N GLU A 60 -23.52 0.11 8.68
CA GLU A 60 -23.91 -1.06 7.88
C GLU A 60 -22.73 -1.64 7.08
N ILE A 61 -21.90 -0.78 6.46
CA ILE A 61 -20.71 -1.22 5.73
C ILE A 61 -19.66 -1.79 6.69
N ILE A 62 -19.50 -1.18 7.87
CA ILE A 62 -18.58 -1.68 8.89
C ILE A 62 -19.00 -3.09 9.34
N GLU A 63 -20.28 -3.27 9.65
CA GLU A 63 -20.81 -4.56 10.09
C GLU A 63 -20.79 -5.62 8.98
N TRP A 64 -21.00 -5.22 7.73
CA TRP A 64 -20.79 -6.08 6.57
C TRP A 64 -19.32 -6.50 6.40
N ALA A 65 -18.38 -5.57 6.54
CA ALA A 65 -16.98 -5.80 6.27
C ALA A 65 -16.27 -6.56 7.41
N ARG A 66 -16.67 -6.32 8.67
CA ARG A 66 -16.02 -6.89 9.87
C ARG A 66 -15.82 -8.41 9.81
N PRO A 67 -16.83 -9.26 9.54
CA PRO A 67 -16.65 -10.71 9.49
C PRO A 67 -15.83 -11.20 8.29
N ARG A 68 -15.58 -10.33 7.29
CA ARG A 68 -14.81 -10.65 6.07
C ARG A 68 -13.33 -10.28 6.20
N ARG A 69 -12.93 -9.70 7.33
CA ARG A 69 -11.54 -9.36 7.62
C ARG A 69 -10.85 -10.56 8.24
N SER A 70 -9.72 -10.94 7.64
CA SER A 70 -8.98 -12.14 8.02
C SER A 70 -7.63 -11.78 8.61
N TRP A 71 -7.14 -12.69 9.44
CA TRP A 71 -5.76 -12.71 9.91
C TRP A 71 -4.80 -12.87 8.72
N GLN A 72 -3.69 -12.14 8.75
CA GLN A 72 -2.66 -12.20 7.71
C GLN A 72 -1.37 -12.78 8.30
N PRO A 73 -0.71 -13.75 7.66
CA PRO A 73 0.62 -14.18 8.10
C PRO A 73 1.59 -13.00 8.18
N VAL A 74 2.37 -12.91 9.26
CA VAL A 74 3.36 -11.84 9.48
C VAL A 74 4.37 -11.77 8.33
N LYS A 75 4.66 -12.91 7.69
CA LYS A 75 5.54 -13.00 6.51
C LYS A 75 5.03 -12.22 5.31
N THR A 76 3.73 -11.97 5.16
CA THR A 76 3.17 -11.11 4.09
C THR A 76 3.76 -9.69 4.13
N PHE A 77 4.12 -9.20 5.32
CA PHE A 77 4.67 -7.84 5.52
C PHE A 77 6.19 -7.79 5.66
N THR A 78 6.82 -8.93 5.95
CA THR A 78 8.23 -8.97 6.39
C THR A 78 9.12 -9.81 5.49
N GLN A 79 8.54 -10.72 4.70
CA GLN A 79 9.31 -11.54 3.78
C GLN A 79 9.89 -10.64 2.67
N PRO A 80 11.22 -10.61 2.49
CA PRO A 80 11.82 -9.87 1.40
C PRO A 80 11.40 -10.44 0.05
N VAL A 81 11.03 -9.55 -0.88
CA VAL A 81 10.75 -9.92 -2.27
C VAL A 81 11.97 -9.55 -3.12
N ARG A 82 12.41 -10.50 -3.95
CA ARG A 82 13.47 -10.30 -4.94
C ARG A 82 12.87 -10.39 -6.33
N PHE A 83 13.02 -9.31 -7.10
CA PHE A 83 12.63 -9.28 -8.49
C PHE A 83 13.81 -9.72 -9.35
N THR A 84 13.69 -10.86 -10.03
CA THR A 84 14.74 -11.39 -10.93
C THR A 84 14.51 -11.01 -12.39
N ASN A 85 13.29 -10.59 -12.72
CA ASN A 85 12.90 -10.18 -14.07
C ASN A 85 12.73 -8.65 -14.13
N PRO A 86 12.97 -8.03 -15.31
CA PRO A 86 12.62 -6.64 -15.51
C PRO A 86 11.12 -6.45 -15.28
N VAL A 87 10.77 -5.34 -14.63
CA VAL A 87 9.37 -4.95 -14.49
C VAL A 87 8.85 -4.64 -15.91
N PRO A 88 7.80 -5.34 -16.39
CA PRO A 88 7.27 -5.06 -17.71
C PRO A 88 6.81 -3.60 -17.80
N SER A 89 6.95 -3.01 -18.98
CA SER A 89 6.32 -1.73 -19.27
C SER A 89 4.81 -1.96 -19.31
N LEU A 90 4.13 -1.53 -18.26
CA LEU A 90 2.67 -1.61 -18.12
C LEU A 90 2.16 -0.19 -17.94
N ALA A 91 1.00 0.11 -18.53
CA ALA A 91 0.25 1.29 -18.16
C ALA A 91 -0.03 1.27 -16.65
N ARG A 92 0.21 2.37 -15.97
CA ARG A 92 0.10 2.47 -14.51
C ARG A 92 -0.91 3.53 -14.14
N THR A 93 -1.85 3.16 -13.29
CA THR A 93 -2.83 4.09 -12.73
C THR A 93 -2.69 4.13 -11.22
N TYR A 94 -2.69 5.34 -10.64
CA TYR A 94 -2.68 5.54 -9.20
C TYR A 94 -3.93 6.33 -8.77
N VAL A 95 -4.68 5.79 -7.82
CA VAL A 95 -5.88 6.42 -7.25
C VAL A 95 -5.59 6.82 -5.80
N TYR A 96 -5.48 8.12 -5.56
CA TYR A 96 -5.30 8.68 -4.22
C TYR A 96 -6.65 8.96 -3.56
N CYS A 97 -6.94 8.27 -2.46
CA CYS A 97 -8.13 8.50 -1.61
C CYS A 97 -7.77 9.51 -0.52
N SER A 98 -8.32 10.72 -0.56
CA SER A 98 -7.84 11.85 0.26
C SER A 98 -8.41 11.89 1.68
N VAL A 99 -9.55 11.24 1.95
CA VAL A 99 -10.21 11.34 3.27
C VAL A 99 -9.44 10.54 4.31
N GLY A 100 -9.22 11.15 5.49
CA GLY A 100 -8.56 10.51 6.62
C GLY A 100 -7.06 10.24 6.43
N LYS A 101 -6.44 10.76 5.36
CA LYS A 101 -4.99 10.64 5.14
C LYS A 101 -4.25 11.77 5.83
N ASP A 102 -3.26 11.40 6.64
CA ASP A 102 -2.28 12.35 7.15
C ASP A 102 -1.50 12.96 5.96
N PRO A 103 -1.45 14.30 5.80
CA PRO A 103 -0.71 14.96 4.74
C PRO A 103 0.79 14.65 4.72
N SER A 104 1.36 14.25 5.86
CA SER A 104 2.77 13.85 6.01
C SER A 104 3.00 12.36 5.72
N SER A 105 1.93 11.59 5.50
CA SER A 105 2.01 10.15 5.25
C SER A 105 2.83 9.83 3.99
N PRO A 106 3.47 8.65 3.92
CA PRO A 106 4.15 8.20 2.70
C PRO A 106 3.23 8.19 1.47
N PHE A 107 1.93 7.94 1.67
CA PHE A 107 0.94 7.91 0.59
C PHE A 107 0.64 9.31 0.04
N ALA A 108 0.48 10.32 0.92
CA ALA A 108 0.30 11.70 0.48
C ALA A 108 1.52 12.22 -0.28
N LYS A 109 2.73 11.88 0.20
CA LYS A 109 3.99 12.21 -0.50
C LYS A 109 4.10 11.54 -1.86
N LEU A 110 3.75 10.24 -1.94
CA LEU A 110 3.74 9.51 -3.19
C LEU A 110 2.70 10.10 -4.17
N ALA A 111 1.51 10.42 -3.70
CA ALA A 111 0.46 11.03 -4.53
C ALA A 111 0.93 12.34 -5.17
N LEU A 112 1.63 13.20 -4.42
CA LEU A 112 2.22 14.43 -4.95
C LEU A 112 3.26 14.14 -6.04
N GLN A 113 4.10 13.13 -5.85
CA GLN A 113 5.11 12.73 -6.85
C GLN A 113 4.45 12.19 -8.12
N LEU A 114 3.47 11.30 -7.98
CA LEU A 114 2.83 10.62 -9.11
C LEU A 114 1.84 11.50 -9.88
N ARG A 115 1.27 12.52 -9.24
CA ARG A 115 0.40 13.49 -9.91
C ARG A 115 1.11 14.18 -11.08
N ASP A 116 2.39 14.48 -10.91
CA ASP A 116 3.18 15.25 -11.86
C ASP A 116 4.07 14.33 -12.74
N ASP A 117 3.95 12.99 -12.61
CA ASP A 117 4.72 11.99 -13.37
C ASP A 117 3.93 11.53 -14.61
N PRO A 118 4.38 11.83 -15.85
CA PRO A 118 3.66 11.46 -17.07
C PRO A 118 3.65 9.96 -17.36
N SER A 119 4.44 9.14 -16.64
CA SER A 119 4.40 7.68 -16.74
C SER A 119 3.23 7.05 -15.97
N TRP A 120 2.43 7.87 -15.27
CA TRP A 120 1.26 7.45 -14.50
C TRP A 120 0.00 8.19 -14.94
N THR A 121 -1.12 7.48 -14.96
CA THR A 121 -2.44 8.09 -14.91
C THR A 121 -2.82 8.30 -13.45
N TYR A 122 -3.03 9.55 -13.05
CA TYR A 122 -3.35 9.90 -11.67
C TYR A 122 -4.83 10.27 -11.51
N HIS A 123 -5.47 9.69 -10.49
CA HIS A 123 -6.79 10.10 -10.02
C HIS A 123 -6.71 10.45 -8.53
N GLN A 124 -7.49 11.45 -8.13
CA GLN A 124 -7.74 11.74 -6.72
C GLN A 124 -9.24 11.72 -6.48
N LEU A 125 -9.65 10.99 -5.45
CA LEU A 125 -11.04 10.89 -5.02
C LEU A 125 -11.18 11.40 -3.59
N GLU A 126 -12.23 12.16 -3.33
CA GLU A 126 -12.64 12.58 -1.97
C GLU A 126 -13.35 11.42 -1.26
N THR A 127 -12.58 10.38 -0.96
CA THR A 127 -13.10 9.11 -0.48
C THR A 127 -12.14 8.48 0.52
N GLY A 128 -12.65 7.51 1.29
CA GLY A 128 -11.93 6.75 2.30
C GLY A 128 -11.02 5.67 1.73
N HIS A 129 -10.34 4.91 2.61
CA HIS A 129 -9.43 3.85 2.17
C HIS A 129 -10.13 2.75 1.36
N ASN A 130 -11.39 2.46 1.68
CA ASN A 130 -12.21 1.48 0.98
C ASN A 130 -13.11 2.17 -0.06
N LEU A 131 -12.51 2.79 -1.08
CA LEU A 131 -13.22 3.49 -2.16
C LEU A 131 -14.34 2.67 -2.83
N HIS A 132 -14.23 1.34 -2.85
CA HIS A 132 -15.28 0.46 -3.38
C HIS A 132 -16.58 0.48 -2.57
N TYR A 133 -16.56 0.99 -1.33
CA TYR A 133 -17.76 1.26 -0.55
C TYR A 133 -18.15 2.75 -0.59
N THR A 134 -17.18 3.66 -0.52
CA THR A 134 -17.44 5.10 -0.33
C THR A 134 -17.52 5.90 -1.62
N ALA A 135 -17.03 5.36 -2.74
CA ALA A 135 -17.12 5.95 -4.09
C ALA A 135 -17.23 4.83 -5.16
N PRO A 136 -18.26 3.97 -5.10
CA PRO A 136 -18.37 2.80 -5.99
C PRO A 136 -18.48 3.20 -7.47
N ASP A 137 -19.24 4.23 -7.80
CA ASP A 137 -19.44 4.68 -9.19
C ASP A 137 -18.14 5.22 -9.79
N ASP A 138 -17.41 6.07 -9.05
CA ASP A 138 -16.08 6.56 -9.46
C ASP A 138 -15.08 5.41 -9.61
N THR A 139 -15.12 4.44 -8.68
CA THR A 139 -14.27 3.25 -8.74
C THR A 139 -14.52 2.45 -10.02
N VAL A 140 -15.79 2.22 -10.36
CA VAL A 140 -16.18 1.52 -11.60
C VAL A 140 -15.77 2.32 -12.84
N ALA A 141 -16.02 3.62 -12.86
CA ALA A 141 -15.66 4.48 -13.98
C ALA A 141 -14.15 4.47 -14.26
N ILE A 142 -13.32 4.55 -13.22
CA ILE A 142 -11.86 4.47 -13.35
C ILE A 142 -11.45 3.09 -13.88
N LEU A 143 -11.96 2.00 -13.30
CA LEU A 143 -11.60 0.65 -13.73
C LEU A 143 -12.01 0.35 -15.17
N ALA A 144 -13.22 0.78 -15.57
CA ALA A 144 -13.69 0.65 -16.95
C ALA A 144 -12.83 1.45 -17.92
N GLY A 145 -12.46 2.69 -17.56
CA GLY A 145 -11.57 3.51 -18.37
C GLY A 145 -10.17 2.91 -18.56
N ILE A 146 -9.64 2.21 -17.55
CA ILE A 146 -8.38 1.46 -17.66
C ILE A 146 -8.53 0.31 -18.68
N GLY A 147 -9.61 -0.47 -18.59
CA GLY A 147 -9.87 -1.57 -19.52
C GLY A 147 -9.99 -1.08 -20.97
N ASP A 148 -10.77 -0.03 -21.21
CA ASP A 148 -10.94 0.56 -22.54
C ASP A 148 -9.62 1.10 -23.12
N ALA A 149 -8.76 1.68 -22.28
CA ALA A 149 -7.45 2.18 -22.71
C ALA A 149 -6.49 1.03 -23.05
N GLN A 150 -6.57 -0.09 -22.35
CA GLN A 150 -5.78 -1.30 -22.63
C GLN A 150 -6.21 -1.93 -23.95
N ASP A 151 -7.52 -2.05 -24.20
CA ASP A 151 -8.06 -2.64 -25.43
C ASP A 151 -7.73 -1.81 -26.69
N ARG A 152 -7.57 -0.49 -26.55
CA ARG A 152 -7.16 0.41 -27.64
C ARG A 152 -5.65 0.44 -27.90
N GLY A 153 -4.86 -0.11 -26.98
CA GLY A 153 -3.40 -0.15 -27.05
C GLY A 153 -2.83 -1.50 -27.53
N ALA A 154 -3.69 -2.47 -27.82
CA ALA A 154 -3.37 -3.78 -28.42
C ALA A 154 -3.73 -3.79 -29.92
#